data_AF-Q8KZA0-F1
#
_entry.id   AF-Q8KZA0-F1
#
_cell.length_a   1.000
_cell.length_b   1.000
_cell.length_c   1.000
_cell.angle_alpha   90.00
_cell.angle_beta   90.00
_cell.angle_gamma   90.00
#
_symmetry.space_group_name_H-M   'P 1'
#
loop_
_entity.id
_entity.type
_entity.pdbx_description
1 polymer ?
#
loop_
_entity_poly.entity_id
_entity_poly.type
_entity_poly.pdbx_seq_one_letter_code
_entity_poly.pdbx_strand_id
1 'polypeptide(L)'
;MRAFLALEDGFVLEGRSFTGRGESGGEVIFNTGMTGYQEVLTDPSYAGQMVCMTYPLIGNYGVTAEDMESGKVHVEAFIVKECCRTPSNWRAIMSLPDYLAQHGVMGIEGIDTRALTRHLRINGAMRGIISTETDDRDELVRRARALPTMEGQNLVTRVAPATPYRWDGTRPQPVQLAADGAYAWPGTGPRLVVYDYGIKWNILRLLTDQGFDLLVVPPSFTAMQVAASGAEAVFLSNGPGDPATLTDEVREIRVMTERMPVAGICLGHQLLGHALGGTTHKLKFGHHGCNHPVKDLVTGHIEISSQNHGFCVDIESVPDVEITHVNLNDGTLEGFAHKTRPILAVQHHPEASPGPTDSRYFFARFRGMVREAVGR
;
A
#
# COMPACT_ATOMS: atom_id res chain seq x y z
N MET A 1 -5.27 10.29 -28.48
CA MET A 1 -4.14 9.76 -29.29
C MET A 1 -4.16 8.25 -29.21
N ARG A 2 -3.87 7.49 -30.28
CA ARG A 2 -3.84 6.02 -30.22
C ARG A 2 -2.75 5.55 -29.26
N ALA A 3 -3.01 4.48 -28.51
CA ALA A 3 -2.05 3.90 -27.59
C ALA A 3 -2.25 2.38 -27.50
N PHE A 4 -1.18 1.63 -27.25
CA PHE A 4 -1.20 0.18 -27.09
C PHE A 4 -0.75 -0.19 -25.68
N LEU A 5 -1.46 -1.11 -25.04
CA LEU A 5 -1.01 -1.85 -23.86
C LEU A 5 -0.57 -3.24 -24.32
N ALA A 6 0.71 -3.57 -24.18
CA ALA A 6 1.25 -4.90 -24.48
C ALA A 6 1.74 -5.57 -23.20
N LEU A 7 1.34 -6.82 -22.99
CA LEU A 7 1.80 -7.66 -21.89
C LEU A 7 2.95 -8.57 -22.33
N GLU A 8 3.76 -9.01 -21.37
CA GLU A 8 4.93 -9.84 -21.64
C GLU A 8 4.61 -11.21 -22.28
N ASP A 9 3.38 -11.70 -22.16
CA ASP A 9 2.94 -12.95 -22.76
C ASP A 9 2.44 -12.80 -24.21
N GLY A 10 2.40 -11.58 -24.74
CA GLY A 10 1.93 -11.28 -26.09
C GLY A 10 0.48 -10.79 -26.18
N PHE A 11 -0.25 -10.70 -25.07
CA PHE A 11 -1.57 -10.10 -25.06
C PHE A 11 -1.48 -8.58 -25.26
N VAL A 12 -2.14 -8.05 -26.30
CA VAL A 12 -2.09 -6.63 -26.67
C VAL A 12 -3.49 -6.07 -26.82
N LEU A 13 -3.73 -4.89 -26.22
CA LEU A 13 -4.97 -4.13 -26.35
C LEU A 13 -4.68 -2.75 -26.91
N GLU A 14 -5.55 -2.31 -27.83
CA GLU A 14 -5.55 -0.96 -28.38
C GLU A 14 -6.53 -0.08 -27.60
N GLY A 15 -6.10 1.15 -27.32
CA GLY A 15 -6.92 2.18 -26.70
C GLY A 15 -6.48 3.56 -27.15
N ARG A 16 -6.75 4.55 -26.29
CA ARG A 16 -6.37 5.94 -26.52
C ARG A 16 -5.77 6.52 -25.25
N SER A 17 -4.64 7.20 -25.37
CA SER A 17 -4.16 8.04 -24.27
C SER A 17 -5.11 9.24 -24.07
N PHE A 18 -5.48 9.47 -22.82
CA PHE A 18 -6.19 10.67 -22.36
C PHE A 18 -5.28 11.67 -21.63
N THR A 19 -3.98 11.40 -21.57
CA THR A 19 -2.95 12.25 -20.91
C THR A 19 -1.90 12.79 -21.89
N GLY A 20 -1.99 12.41 -23.17
CA GLY A 20 -1.08 12.87 -24.22
C GLY A 20 -0.10 11.80 -24.69
N ARG A 21 1.02 12.25 -25.29
CA ARG A 21 2.08 11.36 -25.77
C ARG A 21 2.95 10.90 -24.61
N GLY A 22 3.35 9.64 -24.63
CA GLY A 22 4.26 9.04 -23.66
C GLY A 22 4.31 7.52 -23.78
N GLU A 23 5.10 6.95 -22.88
CA GLU A 23 5.21 5.52 -22.62
C GLU A 23 5.33 5.29 -21.11
N SER A 24 4.86 4.14 -20.64
CA SER A 24 5.03 3.71 -19.25
C SER A 24 5.13 2.18 -19.18
N GLY A 25 5.73 1.65 -18.12
CA GLY A 25 5.91 0.21 -17.93
C GLY A 25 5.99 -0.17 -16.46
N GLY A 26 5.56 -1.39 -16.16
CA GLY A 26 5.48 -1.91 -14.79
C GLY A 26 4.71 -3.23 -14.74
N GLU A 27 4.40 -3.70 -13.54
CA GLU A 27 3.50 -4.84 -13.34
C GLU A 27 2.05 -4.38 -13.56
N VAL A 28 1.32 -5.04 -14.47
CA VAL A 28 -0.09 -4.76 -14.70
C VAL A 28 -0.93 -5.53 -13.69
N ILE A 29 -1.72 -4.79 -12.92
CA ILE A 29 -2.70 -5.33 -11.98
C ILE A 29 -4.10 -4.80 -12.32
N PHE A 30 -5.12 -5.28 -11.62
CA PHE A 30 -6.47 -4.73 -11.69
C PHE A 30 -7.00 -4.43 -10.29
N ASN A 31 -7.82 -3.39 -10.13
CA ASN A 31 -8.48 -3.05 -8.88
C ASN A 31 -10.03 -3.06 -9.04
N THR A 32 -10.73 -3.69 -8.08
CA THR A 32 -12.19 -3.85 -8.09
C THR A 32 -12.98 -2.69 -7.47
N GLY A 33 -12.32 -1.68 -6.92
CA GLY A 33 -12.94 -0.49 -6.35
C GLY A 33 -13.78 0.27 -7.38
N MET A 34 -15.04 0.55 -7.04
CA MET A 34 -15.96 1.33 -7.88
C MET A 34 -15.90 2.84 -7.59
N THR A 35 -15.31 3.20 -6.46
CA THR A 35 -15.03 4.57 -6.03
C THR A 35 -13.62 4.61 -5.45
N GLY A 36 -13.07 5.80 -5.24
CA GLY A 36 -11.79 5.94 -4.57
C GLY A 36 -10.57 5.87 -5.50
N TYR A 37 -10.74 6.27 -6.76
CA TYR A 37 -9.66 6.18 -7.74
C TYR A 37 -8.50 7.13 -7.42
N GLN A 38 -8.75 8.26 -6.75
CA GLN A 38 -7.67 9.20 -6.41
C GLN A 38 -6.80 8.66 -5.27
N GLU A 39 -7.43 8.05 -4.29
CA GLU A 39 -6.78 7.36 -3.18
C GLU A 39 -5.95 6.18 -3.71
N VAL A 40 -6.46 5.43 -4.69
CA VAL A 40 -5.68 4.39 -5.42
C VAL A 40 -4.48 5.02 -6.15
N LEU A 41 -4.66 6.13 -6.85
CA LEU A 41 -3.56 6.77 -7.59
C LEU A 41 -2.43 7.24 -6.66
N THR A 42 -2.75 7.63 -5.44
CA THR A 42 -1.84 8.27 -4.48
C THR A 42 -1.38 7.33 -3.37
N ASP A 43 -1.80 6.07 -3.38
CA ASP A 43 -1.28 5.03 -2.49
C ASP A 43 0.15 4.61 -2.93
N PRO A 44 1.17 4.81 -2.07
CA PRO A 44 2.54 4.43 -2.40
C PRO A 44 2.75 2.94 -2.70
N SER A 45 1.87 2.06 -2.22
CA SER A 45 1.93 0.62 -2.48
C SER A 45 1.81 0.25 -3.96
N TYR A 46 1.30 1.16 -4.83
CA TYR A 46 1.24 0.95 -6.27
C TYR A 46 2.49 1.37 -7.05
N ALA A 47 3.57 1.80 -6.38
CA ALA A 47 4.83 2.11 -7.08
C ALA A 47 5.29 0.90 -7.91
N GLY A 48 5.74 1.13 -9.16
CA GLY A 48 6.13 0.07 -10.08
C GLY A 48 4.96 -0.68 -10.75
N GLN A 49 3.71 -0.28 -10.50
CA GLN A 49 2.52 -0.95 -11.04
C GLN A 49 1.69 -0.05 -11.95
N MET A 50 1.07 -0.66 -12.97
CA MET A 50 0.04 -0.06 -13.79
C MET A 50 -1.33 -0.59 -13.37
N VAL A 51 -2.25 0.31 -13.02
CA VAL A 51 -3.51 -0.07 -12.39
C VAL A 51 -4.66 -0.05 -13.40
N CYS A 52 -5.25 -1.22 -13.65
CA CYS A 52 -6.49 -1.36 -14.40
C CYS A 52 -7.73 -1.27 -13.49
N MET A 53 -8.54 -0.22 -13.65
CA MET A 53 -9.81 -0.12 -12.96
C MET A 53 -10.87 -0.98 -13.65
N THR A 54 -11.52 -1.84 -12.86
CA THR A 54 -12.60 -2.70 -13.39
C THR A 54 -13.93 -1.95 -13.54
N TYR A 55 -14.19 -0.95 -12.69
CA TYR A 55 -15.37 -0.08 -12.86
C TYR A 55 -15.19 0.79 -14.11
N PRO A 56 -16.17 0.81 -15.03
CA PRO A 56 -15.93 1.35 -16.37
C PRO A 56 -15.81 2.87 -16.44
N LEU A 57 -16.45 3.61 -15.53
CA LEU A 57 -16.54 5.07 -15.58
C LEU A 57 -15.66 5.69 -14.48
N ILE A 58 -14.49 6.19 -14.85
CA ILE A 58 -13.50 6.68 -13.88
C ILE A 58 -13.27 8.17 -14.06
N GLY A 59 -13.11 8.91 -12.95
CA GLY A 59 -12.96 10.37 -12.96
C GLY A 59 -14.26 11.16 -12.68
N ASN A 60 -15.38 10.48 -12.42
CA ASN A 60 -16.71 11.10 -12.33
C ASN A 60 -16.82 12.22 -11.28
N TYR A 61 -16.06 12.15 -10.19
CA TYR A 61 -16.06 13.14 -9.11
C TYR A 61 -14.84 14.06 -9.13
N GLY A 62 -14.02 14.02 -10.19
CA GLY A 62 -12.81 14.84 -10.31
C GLY A 62 -11.73 14.43 -9.32
N VAL A 63 -10.89 15.37 -8.92
CA VAL A 63 -9.92 15.20 -7.85
C VAL A 63 -10.05 16.32 -6.82
N THR A 64 -9.56 16.08 -5.60
CA THR A 64 -9.51 17.06 -4.50
C THR A 64 -8.30 16.84 -3.60
N ALA A 65 -7.90 17.85 -2.83
CA ALA A 65 -6.74 17.74 -1.95
C ALA A 65 -6.93 16.76 -0.79
N GLU A 66 -8.16 16.56 -0.29
CA GLU A 66 -8.39 15.71 0.89
C GLU A 66 -8.41 14.21 0.58
N ASP A 67 -8.56 13.82 -0.70
CA ASP A 67 -8.53 12.41 -1.14
C ASP A 67 -7.09 11.96 -1.48
N MET A 68 -6.09 12.75 -1.09
CA MET A 68 -4.68 12.39 -1.20
C MET A 68 -4.26 11.48 -0.04
N GLU A 69 -3.71 10.32 -0.38
CA GLU A 69 -3.13 9.38 0.58
C GLU A 69 -1.60 9.50 0.70
N SER A 70 -0.97 10.31 -0.14
CA SER A 70 0.45 10.66 -0.04
C SER A 70 0.75 12.01 -0.70
N GLY A 71 2.03 12.39 -0.77
CA GLY A 71 2.47 13.63 -1.41
C GLY A 71 2.44 13.63 -2.96
N LYS A 72 2.17 12.51 -3.64
CA LYS A 72 2.18 12.42 -5.12
C LYS A 72 1.38 11.23 -5.65
N VAL A 73 1.22 11.17 -6.97
CA VAL A 73 0.75 9.96 -7.68
C VAL A 73 1.88 8.92 -7.74
N HIS A 74 1.57 7.66 -7.43
CA HIS A 74 2.56 6.58 -7.34
C HIS A 74 2.40 5.50 -8.41
N VAL A 75 1.24 5.37 -9.04
CA VAL A 75 1.04 4.42 -10.14
C VAL A 75 1.94 4.78 -11.33
N GLU A 76 2.46 3.79 -12.03
CA GLU A 76 3.22 3.99 -13.28
C GLU A 76 2.29 4.37 -14.43
N ALA A 77 1.07 3.82 -14.44
CA ALA A 77 0.03 4.18 -15.39
C ALA A 77 -1.37 3.82 -14.88
N PHE A 78 -2.38 4.44 -15.50
CA PHE A 78 -3.78 4.24 -15.17
C PHE A 78 -4.57 3.78 -16.40
N ILE A 79 -5.17 2.59 -16.29
CA ILE A 79 -5.86 1.90 -17.37
C ILE A 79 -7.36 1.85 -17.05
N VAL A 80 -8.19 2.46 -17.89
CA VAL A 80 -9.63 2.56 -17.66
C VAL A 80 -10.42 2.22 -18.92
N LYS A 81 -11.73 1.94 -18.77
CA LYS A 81 -12.62 1.78 -19.92
C LYS A 81 -13.00 3.14 -20.50
N GLU A 82 -13.43 4.07 -19.67
CA GLU A 82 -13.83 5.43 -20.05
C GLU A 82 -13.37 6.43 -18.97
N CYS A 83 -12.67 7.49 -19.38
CA CYS A 83 -12.21 8.55 -18.50
C CYS A 83 -13.12 9.77 -18.60
N CYS A 84 -13.76 10.16 -17.50
CA CYS A 84 -14.63 11.32 -17.43
C CYS A 84 -13.81 12.62 -17.53
N ARG A 85 -14.15 13.44 -18.54
CA ARG A 85 -13.47 14.72 -18.82
C ARG A 85 -14.12 15.91 -18.10
N THR A 86 -15.39 15.78 -17.73
CA THR A 86 -16.19 16.83 -17.09
C THR A 86 -16.75 16.30 -15.77
N PRO A 87 -15.94 16.29 -14.70
CA PRO A 87 -16.37 15.76 -13.41
C PRO A 87 -17.54 16.57 -12.83
N SER A 88 -18.37 15.92 -12.01
CA SER A 88 -19.50 16.56 -11.34
C SER A 88 -19.55 16.16 -9.88
N ASN A 89 -18.88 16.93 -9.04
CA ASN A 89 -18.91 16.82 -7.59
C ASN A 89 -18.57 18.19 -6.98
N TRP A 90 -19.18 18.53 -5.86
CA TRP A 90 -18.94 19.81 -5.18
C TRP A 90 -17.50 19.96 -4.65
N ARG A 91 -16.78 18.84 -4.44
CA ARG A 91 -15.37 18.80 -4.01
C ARG A 91 -14.39 18.90 -5.17
N ALA A 92 -14.83 18.72 -6.42
CA ALA A 92 -13.93 18.62 -7.56
C ALA A 92 -13.22 19.96 -7.81
N ILE A 93 -11.89 19.96 -7.76
CA ILE A 93 -11.06 21.14 -8.11
C ILE A 93 -10.39 21.00 -9.49
N MET A 94 -10.31 19.78 -10.03
CA MET A 94 -9.67 19.47 -11.30
C MET A 94 -10.22 18.17 -11.91
N SER A 95 -10.11 18.01 -13.23
CA SER A 95 -10.44 16.75 -13.90
C SER A 95 -9.35 15.70 -13.70
N LEU A 96 -9.72 14.41 -13.74
CA LEU A 96 -8.73 13.32 -13.66
C LEU A 96 -7.68 13.37 -14.80
N PRO A 97 -8.06 13.62 -16.08
CA PRO A 97 -7.09 13.79 -17.16
C PRO A 97 -6.06 14.90 -16.89
N ASP A 98 -6.52 16.08 -16.47
CA ASP A 98 -5.63 17.21 -16.20
C ASP A 98 -4.69 16.93 -15.02
N TYR A 99 -5.23 16.28 -13.98
CA TYR A 99 -4.45 15.87 -12.81
C TYR A 99 -3.34 14.88 -13.16
N LEU A 100 -3.64 13.84 -13.94
CA LEU A 100 -2.63 12.86 -14.37
C LEU A 100 -1.61 13.47 -15.35
N ALA A 101 -2.06 14.34 -16.27
CA ALA A 101 -1.15 15.07 -17.15
C ALA A 101 -0.20 16.00 -16.38
N GLN A 102 -0.71 16.70 -15.35
CA GLN A 102 0.10 17.55 -14.47
C GLN A 102 1.18 16.74 -13.73
N HIS A 103 0.89 15.48 -13.35
CA HIS A 103 1.84 14.60 -12.67
C HIS A 103 2.69 13.75 -13.62
N GLY A 104 2.54 13.92 -14.94
CA GLY A 104 3.28 13.15 -15.93
C GLY A 104 2.96 11.65 -15.93
N VAL A 105 1.78 11.25 -15.46
CA VAL A 105 1.37 9.85 -15.34
C VAL A 105 0.55 9.44 -16.56
N MET A 106 0.92 8.32 -17.17
CA MET A 106 0.25 7.87 -18.37
C MET A 106 -1.13 7.29 -18.07
N GLY A 107 -2.14 7.80 -18.76
CA GLY A 107 -3.53 7.36 -18.69
C GLY A 107 -4.05 6.88 -20.04
N ILE A 108 -4.58 5.65 -20.11
CA ILE A 108 -5.18 5.05 -21.30
C ILE A 108 -6.65 4.67 -21.09
N GLU A 109 -7.50 4.99 -22.05
CA GLU A 109 -8.94 4.69 -22.08
C GLU A 109 -9.34 3.92 -23.35
N GLY A 110 -10.57 3.42 -23.39
CA GLY A 110 -11.13 2.70 -24.55
C GLY A 110 -10.74 1.23 -24.62
N ILE A 111 -9.93 0.75 -23.68
CA ILE A 111 -9.51 -0.64 -23.58
C ILE A 111 -10.65 -1.52 -23.05
N ASP A 112 -10.73 -2.78 -23.50
CA ASP A 112 -11.57 -3.79 -22.85
C ASP A 112 -10.94 -4.22 -21.50
N THR A 113 -11.18 -3.41 -20.46
CA THR A 113 -10.67 -3.66 -19.11
C THR A 113 -11.16 -5.01 -18.55
N ARG A 114 -12.35 -5.47 -18.96
CA ARG A 114 -12.85 -6.80 -18.56
C ARG A 114 -12.03 -7.93 -19.18
N ALA A 115 -11.65 -7.81 -20.46
CA ALA A 115 -10.76 -8.78 -21.10
C ALA A 115 -9.39 -8.80 -20.39
N LEU A 116 -8.81 -7.63 -20.10
CA LEU A 116 -7.56 -7.51 -19.37
C LEU A 116 -7.65 -8.15 -17.97
N THR A 117 -8.66 -7.81 -17.17
CA THR A 117 -8.86 -8.39 -15.84
C THR A 117 -9.00 -9.91 -15.88
N ARG A 118 -9.77 -10.45 -16.85
CA ARG A 118 -9.91 -11.91 -17.02
C ARG A 118 -8.57 -12.56 -17.35
N HIS A 119 -7.78 -11.92 -18.22
CA HIS A 119 -6.47 -12.39 -18.63
C HIS A 119 -5.51 -12.46 -17.43
N LEU A 120 -5.40 -11.38 -16.67
CA LEU A 120 -4.57 -11.32 -15.46
C LEU A 120 -5.02 -12.31 -14.38
N ARG A 121 -6.33 -12.50 -14.20
CA ARG A 121 -6.85 -13.51 -13.26
C ARG A 121 -6.44 -14.94 -13.67
N ILE A 122 -6.45 -15.24 -14.97
CA ILE A 122 -6.14 -16.59 -15.49
C ILE A 122 -4.62 -16.83 -15.52
N ASN A 123 -3.83 -15.84 -15.92
CA ASN A 123 -2.41 -16.00 -16.20
C ASN A 123 -1.47 -15.39 -15.14
N GLY A 124 -2.02 -14.60 -14.21
CA GLY A 124 -1.28 -13.87 -13.19
C GLY A 124 -1.03 -12.39 -13.53
N ALA A 125 -0.66 -11.61 -12.52
CA ALA A 125 -0.10 -10.29 -12.73
C ALA A 125 1.24 -10.42 -13.47
N MET A 126 1.51 -9.48 -14.37
CA MET A 126 2.60 -9.63 -15.33
C MET A 126 3.12 -8.28 -15.82
N ARG A 127 4.32 -8.27 -16.36
CA ARG A 127 4.93 -7.05 -16.89
C ARG A 127 4.18 -6.57 -18.14
N GLY A 128 4.03 -5.26 -18.27
CA GLY A 128 3.45 -4.65 -19.47
C GLY A 128 4.08 -3.31 -19.81
N ILE A 129 3.78 -2.83 -21.01
CA ILE A 129 4.12 -1.48 -21.46
C ILE A 129 2.91 -0.84 -22.13
N ILE A 130 2.70 0.44 -21.84
CA ILE A 130 1.83 1.32 -22.59
C ILE A 130 2.70 2.21 -23.47
N SER A 131 2.35 2.34 -24.76
CA SER A 131 3.04 3.25 -25.68
C SER A 131 2.06 3.98 -26.59
N THR A 132 2.38 5.24 -26.86
CA THR A 132 1.79 6.04 -27.96
C THR A 132 2.76 6.26 -29.12
N GLU A 133 4.00 5.76 -29.00
CA GLU A 133 5.11 6.12 -29.87
C GLU A 133 5.35 5.10 -31.00
N THR A 134 5.04 3.84 -30.74
CA THR A 134 5.15 2.75 -31.72
C THR A 134 3.87 1.92 -31.73
N ASP A 135 3.53 1.38 -32.90
CA ASP A 135 2.49 0.35 -33.07
C ASP A 135 3.07 -1.04 -33.35
N ASP A 136 4.40 -1.19 -33.27
CA ASP A 136 5.08 -2.49 -33.33
C ASP A 136 4.80 -3.27 -32.04
N ARG A 137 3.83 -4.18 -32.13
CA ARG A 137 3.38 -5.02 -31.02
C ARG A 137 4.48 -5.95 -30.52
N ASP A 138 5.30 -6.48 -31.43
CA ASP A 138 6.37 -7.41 -31.05
C ASP A 138 7.49 -6.66 -30.32
N GLU A 139 7.79 -5.43 -30.71
CA GLU A 139 8.68 -4.54 -29.97
C GLU A 139 8.17 -4.28 -28.55
N LEU A 140 6.90 -3.90 -28.40
CA LEU A 140 6.33 -3.62 -27.08
C LEU A 140 6.35 -4.85 -26.17
N VAL A 141 6.06 -6.05 -26.70
CA VAL A 141 6.14 -7.30 -25.94
C VAL A 141 7.59 -7.62 -25.53
N ARG A 142 8.57 -7.43 -26.41
CA ARG A 142 10.00 -7.59 -26.06
C ARG A 142 10.41 -6.63 -24.94
N ARG A 143 9.97 -5.37 -25.02
CA ARG A 143 10.27 -4.35 -24.02
C ARG A 143 9.58 -4.66 -22.68
N ALA A 144 8.34 -5.15 -22.68
CA ALA A 144 7.64 -5.61 -21.47
C ALA A 144 8.42 -6.75 -20.77
N ARG A 145 8.92 -7.73 -21.54
CA ARG A 145 9.78 -8.83 -21.02
C ARG A 145 11.13 -8.36 -20.46
N ALA A 146 11.59 -7.17 -20.83
CA ALA A 146 12.85 -6.61 -20.35
C ALA A 146 12.71 -5.83 -19.03
N LEU A 147 11.47 -5.50 -18.62
CA LEU A 147 11.23 -4.85 -17.33
C LEU A 147 11.58 -5.80 -16.17
N PRO A 148 11.99 -5.30 -15.00
CA PRO A 148 12.19 -6.14 -13.82
C PRO A 148 10.85 -6.73 -13.33
N THR A 149 10.89 -7.95 -12.78
CA THR A 149 9.75 -8.59 -12.12
C THR A 149 9.48 -7.94 -10.76
N MET A 150 8.23 -7.95 -10.28
CA MET A 150 7.91 -7.42 -8.94
C MET A 150 8.64 -8.19 -7.83
N GLU A 151 8.70 -9.52 -7.95
CA GLU A 151 9.51 -10.37 -7.07
C GLU A 151 10.99 -10.00 -7.20
N GLY A 152 11.63 -9.78 -6.05
CA GLY A 152 13.02 -9.33 -5.94
C GLY A 152 13.23 -7.80 -6.01
N GLN A 153 12.19 -6.97 -6.12
CA GLN A 153 12.34 -5.50 -6.12
C GLN A 153 12.09 -4.85 -4.76
N ASN A 154 13.09 -4.12 -4.25
CA ASN A 154 12.93 -3.18 -3.14
C ASN A 154 12.41 -1.82 -3.65
N LEU A 155 11.09 -1.67 -3.71
CA LEU A 155 10.43 -0.43 -4.16
C LEU A 155 10.24 0.61 -3.07
N VAL A 156 10.43 0.24 -1.80
CA VAL A 156 10.38 1.15 -0.65
C VAL A 156 11.34 2.33 -0.86
N THR A 157 12.52 2.06 -1.44
CA THR A 157 13.53 3.10 -1.78
C THR A 157 13.01 4.23 -2.68
N ARG A 158 11.89 4.03 -3.40
CA ARG A 158 11.30 5.05 -4.29
C ARG A 158 10.29 5.96 -3.59
N VAL A 159 9.81 5.57 -2.41
CA VAL A 159 8.66 6.19 -1.74
C VAL A 159 8.94 6.61 -0.31
N ALA A 160 9.87 5.94 0.37
CA ALA A 160 10.22 6.24 1.75
C ALA A 160 10.82 7.65 1.91
N PRO A 161 10.60 8.30 3.06
CA PRO A 161 11.23 9.57 3.39
C PRO A 161 12.74 9.37 3.61
N ALA A 162 13.52 10.45 3.44
CA ALA A 162 14.95 10.42 3.73
C ALA A 162 15.27 10.68 5.22
N THR A 163 14.39 11.39 5.92
CA THR A 163 14.60 11.84 7.31
C THR A 163 13.33 11.70 8.14
N PRO A 164 13.45 11.59 9.48
CA PRO A 164 12.29 11.61 10.36
C PRO A 164 11.44 12.87 10.21
N TYR A 165 10.14 12.73 10.44
CA TYR A 165 9.17 13.82 10.41
C TYR A 165 8.05 13.61 11.44
N ARG A 166 7.33 14.69 11.74
CA ARG A 166 6.06 14.64 12.48
C ARG A 166 4.89 14.82 11.53
N TRP A 167 3.77 14.23 11.88
CA TRP A 167 2.51 14.44 11.17
C TRP A 167 1.74 15.61 11.80
N ASP A 168 1.39 16.64 11.02
CA ASP A 168 0.64 17.81 11.52
C ASP A 168 -0.88 17.74 11.27
N GLY A 169 -1.36 16.60 10.77
CA GLY A 169 -2.75 16.40 10.34
C GLY A 169 -2.97 16.61 8.84
N THR A 170 -2.06 17.31 8.15
CA THR A 170 -2.17 17.66 6.73
C THR A 170 -1.00 17.20 5.89
N ARG A 171 0.23 17.31 6.40
CA ARG A 171 1.46 16.96 5.67
C ARG A 171 2.61 16.61 6.61
N PRO A 172 3.65 15.91 6.10
CA PRO A 172 4.89 15.70 6.83
C PRO A 172 5.60 17.02 7.17
N GLN A 173 6.06 17.17 8.41
CA GLN A 173 6.92 18.26 8.85
C GLN A 173 8.26 17.69 9.33
N PRO A 174 9.40 17.99 8.68
CA PRO A 174 10.71 17.48 9.11
C PRO A 174 11.01 17.80 10.57
N VAL A 175 11.66 16.87 11.26
CA VAL A 175 12.11 17.06 12.64
C VAL A 175 13.61 16.78 12.77
N GLN A 176 14.22 17.33 13.82
CA GLN A 176 15.58 17.03 14.21
C GLN A 176 15.56 16.30 15.55
N LEU A 177 16.32 15.21 15.63
CA LEU A 177 16.57 14.51 16.89
C LEU A 177 17.71 15.23 17.62
N ALA A 178 17.72 15.15 18.94
CA ALA A 178 18.85 15.60 19.74
C ALA A 178 20.11 14.76 19.44
N ALA A 179 21.27 15.24 19.86
CA ALA A 179 22.55 14.59 19.57
C ALA A 179 22.66 13.17 20.16
N ASP A 180 21.91 12.87 21.22
CA ASP A 180 21.78 11.55 21.86
C ASP A 180 20.69 10.68 21.22
N GLY A 181 19.96 11.17 20.22
CA GLY A 181 18.85 10.50 19.55
C GLY A 181 17.48 10.77 20.19
N ALA A 182 17.39 11.53 21.29
CA ALA A 182 16.12 11.85 21.91
C ALA A 182 15.22 12.69 20.99
N TYR A 183 13.93 12.41 21.02
CA TYR A 183 12.92 13.20 20.33
C TYR A 183 12.11 14.02 21.33
N ALA A 184 11.93 15.30 21.05
CA ALA A 184 11.08 16.18 21.85
C ALA A 184 9.61 15.96 21.48
N TRP A 185 9.02 14.88 22.02
CA TRP A 185 7.61 14.52 21.88
C TRP A 185 6.69 15.70 22.25
N PRO A 186 5.94 16.27 21.28
CA PRO A 186 5.12 17.46 21.52
C PRO A 186 3.80 17.15 22.25
N GLY A 187 3.35 15.91 22.25
CA GLY A 187 2.09 15.45 22.84
C GLY A 187 2.27 14.78 24.20
N THR A 188 1.13 14.44 24.81
CA THR A 188 1.07 13.71 26.09
C THR A 188 0.60 12.27 25.93
N GLY A 189 0.30 11.85 24.69
CA GLY A 189 -0.13 10.51 24.36
C GLY A 189 1.00 9.48 24.43
N PRO A 190 0.69 8.18 24.26
CA PRO A 190 1.72 7.16 24.13
C PRO A 190 2.60 7.45 22.91
N ARG A 191 3.91 7.35 23.11
CA ARG A 191 4.93 7.70 22.12
C ARG A 191 5.09 6.57 21.12
N LEU A 192 4.72 6.83 19.87
CA LEU A 192 4.71 5.83 18.82
C LEU A 192 5.69 6.21 17.72
N VAL A 193 6.68 5.34 17.48
CA VAL A 193 7.48 5.41 16.26
C VAL A 193 6.72 4.70 15.15
N VAL A 194 6.55 5.37 14.01
CA VAL A 194 5.90 4.81 12.82
C VAL A 194 6.93 4.72 11.70
N TYR A 195 7.21 3.51 11.22
CA TYR A 195 8.06 3.32 10.04
C TYR A 195 7.28 3.63 8.78
N ASP A 196 7.82 4.52 7.96
CA ASP A 196 7.26 4.90 6.66
C ASP A 196 7.96 4.14 5.54
N TYR A 197 7.35 3.03 5.14
CA TYR A 197 7.78 2.24 3.98
C TYR A 197 7.11 2.71 2.67
N GLY A 198 6.47 3.89 2.66
CA GLY A 198 5.45 4.26 1.68
C GLY A 198 4.07 4.33 2.34
N ILE A 199 3.97 5.08 3.44
CA ILE A 199 2.77 5.14 4.26
C ILE A 199 1.65 5.92 3.60
N LYS A 200 0.44 5.39 3.73
CA LYS A 200 -0.79 6.14 3.48
C LYS A 200 -1.10 7.09 4.63
N TRP A 201 -1.37 8.35 4.32
CA TRP A 201 -1.65 9.38 5.31
C TRP A 201 -2.86 9.04 6.19
N ASN A 202 -3.83 8.24 5.72
CA ASN A 202 -4.95 7.86 6.59
C ASN A 202 -4.55 6.94 7.75
N ILE A 203 -3.45 6.18 7.64
CA ILE A 203 -2.87 5.45 8.78
C ILE A 203 -2.44 6.45 9.87
N LEU A 204 -1.74 7.52 9.49
CA LEU A 204 -1.28 8.55 10.42
C LEU A 204 -2.44 9.29 11.09
N ARG A 205 -3.49 9.61 10.32
CA ARG A 205 -4.72 10.23 10.84
C ARG A 205 -5.37 9.34 11.91
N LEU A 206 -5.58 8.06 11.61
CA LEU A 206 -6.25 7.13 12.54
C LEU A 206 -5.41 6.79 13.77
N LEU A 207 -4.07 6.71 13.66
CA LEU A 207 -3.20 6.59 14.82
C LEU A 207 -3.26 7.84 15.71
N THR A 208 -3.27 9.03 15.11
CA THR A 208 -3.43 10.29 15.86
C THR A 208 -4.79 10.33 16.56
N ASP A 209 -5.87 9.86 15.93
CA ASP A 209 -7.21 9.77 16.52
C ASP A 209 -7.29 8.81 17.72
N GLN A 210 -6.38 7.82 17.81
CA GLN A 210 -6.22 6.98 19.01
C GLN A 210 -5.43 7.66 20.13
N GLY A 211 -5.01 8.91 19.92
CA GLY A 211 -4.26 9.71 20.89
C GLY A 211 -2.79 9.35 20.98
N PHE A 212 -2.20 8.71 19.97
CA PHE A 212 -0.75 8.50 19.90
C PHE A 212 -0.02 9.81 19.59
N ASP A 213 1.14 10.03 20.20
CA ASP A 213 2.09 11.04 19.76
C ASP A 213 3.08 10.38 18.80
N LEU A 214 3.21 10.93 17.59
CA LEU A 214 3.85 10.23 16.47
C LEU A 214 5.23 10.80 16.16
N LEU A 215 6.20 9.90 15.98
CA LEU A 215 7.44 10.16 15.26
C LEU A 215 7.49 9.24 14.05
N VAL A 216 7.41 9.80 12.84
CA VAL A 216 7.48 9.00 11.62
C VAL A 216 8.92 8.95 11.14
N VAL A 217 9.42 7.76 10.81
CA VAL A 217 10.84 7.50 10.56
C VAL A 217 11.05 6.76 9.24
N PRO A 218 12.22 6.95 8.58
CA PRO A 218 12.58 6.17 7.41
C PRO A 218 12.80 4.68 7.74
N PRO A 219 12.77 3.79 6.74
CA PRO A 219 13.06 2.36 6.89
C PRO A 219 14.40 2.06 7.57
N SER A 220 15.39 2.92 7.35
CA SER A 220 16.75 2.82 7.89
C SER A 220 16.88 3.16 9.37
N PHE A 221 15.81 3.59 10.04
CA PHE A 221 15.84 3.90 11.47
C PHE A 221 16.08 2.62 12.28
N THR A 222 17.11 2.61 13.11
CA THR A 222 17.52 1.39 13.84
C THR A 222 16.73 1.22 15.14
N ALA A 223 16.64 -0.01 15.65
CA ALA A 223 16.05 -0.32 16.95
C ALA A 223 16.75 0.43 18.11
N MET A 224 18.04 0.72 17.96
CA MET A 224 18.78 1.57 18.90
C MET A 224 18.27 3.01 18.89
N GLN A 225 18.01 3.59 17.71
CA GLN A 225 17.43 4.93 17.60
C GLN A 225 15.98 4.98 18.08
N VAL A 226 15.19 3.92 17.87
CA VAL A 226 13.85 3.78 18.47
C VAL A 226 13.93 3.87 19.98
N ALA A 227 14.83 3.11 20.61
CA ALA A 227 15.04 3.17 22.05
C ALA A 227 15.52 4.56 22.52
N ALA A 228 16.48 5.17 21.81
CA ALA A 228 17.01 6.50 22.14
C ALA A 228 15.95 7.61 22.02
N SER A 229 15.00 7.48 21.09
CA SER A 229 13.91 8.44 20.93
C SER A 229 12.97 8.48 22.14
N GLY A 230 12.95 7.43 22.97
CA GLY A 230 12.04 7.28 24.10
C GLY A 230 10.63 6.82 23.70
N ALA A 231 10.51 6.14 22.56
CA ALA A 231 9.29 5.52 22.08
C ALA A 231 8.80 4.40 23.02
N GLU A 232 7.49 4.25 23.12
CA GLU A 232 6.82 3.25 23.94
C GLU A 232 6.24 2.10 23.10
N ALA A 233 6.07 2.31 21.80
CA ALA A 233 5.59 1.32 20.84
C ALA A 233 6.10 1.63 19.42
N VAL A 234 5.95 0.65 18.51
CA VAL A 234 6.30 0.76 17.09
C VAL A 234 5.13 0.38 16.19
N PHE A 235 4.97 1.08 15.09
CA PHE A 235 4.03 0.77 14.02
C PHE A 235 4.74 0.65 12.68
N LEU A 236 4.38 -0.35 11.88
CA LEU A 236 4.99 -0.65 10.59
C LEU A 236 3.94 -0.43 9.49
N SER A 237 4.17 0.56 8.61
CA SER A 237 3.21 0.95 7.59
C SER A 237 3.07 -0.04 6.43
N ASN A 238 2.11 0.25 5.55
CA ASN A 238 2.11 -0.29 4.20
C ASN A 238 3.30 0.24 3.38
N GLY A 239 3.52 -0.36 2.21
CA GLY A 239 4.50 0.07 1.22
C GLY A 239 4.50 -0.83 -0.02
N PRO A 240 5.31 -0.51 -1.04
CA PRO A 240 5.38 -1.27 -2.29
C PRO A 240 6.49 -2.32 -2.29
N GLY A 241 6.45 -3.21 -3.29
CA GLY A 241 7.55 -4.11 -3.62
C GLY A 241 7.53 -5.43 -2.85
N ASP A 242 8.66 -6.14 -2.90
CA ASP A 242 8.82 -7.46 -2.32
C ASP A 242 9.35 -7.38 -0.88
N PRO A 243 8.58 -7.84 0.14
CA PRO A 243 9.01 -7.85 1.53
C PRO A 243 10.32 -8.62 1.78
N ALA A 244 10.63 -9.65 0.98
CA ALA A 244 11.82 -10.47 1.16
C ALA A 244 13.13 -9.70 0.87
N THR A 245 13.05 -8.51 0.26
CA THR A 245 14.21 -7.66 -0.04
C THR A 245 14.64 -6.75 1.11
N LEU A 246 13.81 -6.61 2.16
CA LEU A 246 13.99 -5.68 3.28
C LEU A 246 14.70 -6.37 4.46
N THR A 247 15.85 -7.00 4.19
CA THR A 247 16.51 -7.89 5.15
C THR A 247 17.08 -7.17 6.37
N ASP A 248 17.51 -5.93 6.22
CA ASP A 248 18.06 -5.14 7.34
C ASP A 248 16.93 -4.64 8.23
N GLU A 249 15.82 -4.19 7.63
CA GLU A 249 14.61 -3.80 8.34
C GLU A 249 14.04 -4.97 9.15
N VAL A 250 13.99 -6.18 8.58
CA VAL A 250 13.56 -7.39 9.30
C VAL A 250 14.43 -7.68 10.53
N ARG A 251 15.75 -7.43 10.47
CA ARG A 251 16.65 -7.60 11.62
C ARG A 251 16.33 -6.59 12.72
N GLU A 252 16.12 -5.33 12.37
CA GLU A 252 15.75 -4.28 13.33
C GLU A 252 14.37 -4.57 13.95
N ILE A 253 13.39 -5.00 13.15
CA ILE A 253 12.05 -5.37 13.63
C ILE A 253 12.13 -6.52 14.63
N ARG A 254 12.96 -7.54 14.37
CA ARG A 254 13.16 -8.63 15.32
C ARG A 254 13.59 -8.10 16.70
N VAL A 255 14.56 -7.18 16.74
CA VAL A 255 15.00 -6.55 18.01
C VAL A 255 13.88 -5.74 18.68
N MET A 256 13.09 -5.00 17.90
CA MET A 256 11.98 -4.20 18.44
C MET A 256 10.88 -5.08 19.05
N THR A 257 10.55 -6.19 18.40
CA THR A 257 9.51 -7.13 18.88
C THR A 257 9.85 -7.83 20.19
N GLU A 258 11.12 -7.81 20.62
CA GLU A 258 11.54 -8.33 21.93
C GLU A 258 11.35 -7.32 23.07
N ARG A 259 11.13 -6.03 22.75
CA ARG A 259 11.24 -4.93 23.73
C ARG A 259 9.97 -4.15 23.98
N MET A 260 9.09 -4.06 22.98
CA MET A 260 7.91 -3.18 23.05
C MET A 260 6.76 -3.68 22.17
N PRO A 261 5.54 -3.12 22.32
CA PRO A 261 4.44 -3.36 21.42
C PRO A 261 4.77 -3.01 19.97
N VAL A 262 4.43 -3.89 19.03
CA VAL A 262 4.61 -3.67 17.60
C VAL A 262 3.36 -4.06 16.83
N ALA A 263 2.88 -3.16 15.96
CA ALA A 263 1.83 -3.48 15.00
C ALA A 263 2.26 -3.25 13.56
N GLY A 264 1.66 -3.99 12.61
CA GLY A 264 1.97 -3.83 11.19
C GLY A 264 0.75 -3.97 10.27
N ILE A 265 0.71 -3.15 9.22
CA ILE A 265 -0.29 -3.20 8.14
C ILE A 265 0.39 -3.53 6.81
N CYS A 266 -0.21 -4.43 6.02
CA CYS A 266 0.21 -4.76 4.67
C CYS A 266 1.70 -5.16 4.59
N LEU A 267 2.59 -4.28 4.09
CA LEU A 267 4.03 -4.53 4.12
C LEU A 267 4.55 -4.72 5.55
N GLY A 268 4.10 -3.91 6.51
CA GLY A 268 4.44 -4.08 7.93
C GLY A 268 4.00 -5.43 8.50
N HIS A 269 2.87 -5.97 8.05
CA HIS A 269 2.44 -7.34 8.39
C HIS A 269 3.41 -8.39 7.83
N GLN A 270 3.86 -8.20 6.60
CA GLN A 270 4.82 -9.09 5.96
C GLN A 270 6.19 -9.08 6.63
N LEU A 271 6.69 -7.89 6.97
CA LEU A 271 7.97 -7.73 7.68
C LEU A 271 7.92 -8.31 9.09
N LEU A 272 6.79 -8.18 9.81
CA LEU A 272 6.60 -8.88 11.08
C LEU A 272 6.61 -10.39 10.90
N GLY A 273 5.98 -10.90 9.84
CA GLY A 273 6.00 -12.33 9.53
C GLY A 273 7.43 -12.86 9.38
N HIS A 274 8.26 -12.17 8.58
CA HIS A 274 9.69 -12.48 8.45
C HIS A 274 10.47 -12.34 9.75
N ALA A 275 10.22 -11.29 10.54
CA ALA A 275 10.91 -11.06 11.81
C ALA A 275 10.67 -12.18 12.82
N LEU A 276 9.47 -12.77 12.80
CA LEU A 276 9.06 -13.92 13.61
C LEU A 276 9.52 -15.28 13.06
N GLY A 277 10.12 -15.32 11.85
CA GLY A 277 10.66 -16.54 11.25
C GLY A 277 9.79 -17.16 10.16
N GLY A 278 8.72 -16.48 9.75
CA GLY A 278 7.92 -16.85 8.58
C GLY A 278 8.61 -16.47 7.26
N THR A 279 7.91 -16.70 6.16
CA THR A 279 8.35 -16.31 4.81
C THR A 279 7.23 -15.63 4.05
N THR A 280 7.49 -15.18 2.83
CA THR A 280 6.48 -14.61 1.93
C THR A 280 6.58 -15.23 0.55
N HIS A 281 5.45 -15.29 -0.15
CA HIS A 281 5.39 -15.70 -1.55
C HIS A 281 4.53 -14.73 -2.36
N LYS A 282 4.82 -14.61 -3.66
CA LYS A 282 4.03 -13.78 -4.58
C LYS A 282 2.67 -14.44 -4.85
N LEU A 283 1.59 -13.70 -4.66
CA LEU A 283 0.25 -14.10 -5.08
C LEU A 283 0.14 -14.01 -6.61
N LYS A 284 -0.65 -14.92 -7.19
CA LYS A 284 -0.88 -15.01 -8.64
C LYS A 284 -1.23 -13.66 -9.27
N PHE A 285 -2.22 -12.95 -8.72
CA PHE A 285 -2.59 -11.60 -9.17
C PHE A 285 -2.79 -10.62 -8.00
N GLY A 286 -2.54 -11.06 -6.76
CA GLY A 286 -2.72 -10.25 -5.55
C GLY A 286 -4.17 -9.94 -5.24
N HIS A 287 -4.37 -9.12 -4.20
CA HIS A 287 -5.66 -8.60 -3.80
C HIS A 287 -5.68 -7.09 -3.90
N HIS A 288 -6.60 -6.58 -4.70
CA HIS A 288 -6.68 -5.18 -5.09
C HIS A 288 -8.16 -4.80 -5.22
N GLY A 289 -8.75 -4.24 -4.16
CA GLY A 289 -10.19 -4.03 -4.13
C GLY A 289 -10.72 -3.57 -2.78
N CYS A 290 -11.97 -3.16 -2.76
CA CYS A 290 -12.66 -2.66 -1.55
C CYS A 290 -13.83 -3.56 -1.12
N ASN A 291 -13.80 -4.82 -1.53
CA ASN A 291 -14.90 -5.78 -1.36
C ASN A 291 -14.41 -7.15 -0.89
N HIS A 292 -13.24 -7.21 -0.24
CA HIS A 292 -12.61 -8.48 0.15
C HIS A 292 -13.14 -8.91 1.53
N PRO A 293 -13.85 -10.05 1.64
CA PRO A 293 -14.37 -10.55 2.89
C PRO A 293 -13.25 -11.18 3.73
N VAL A 294 -13.03 -10.64 4.92
CA VAL A 294 -12.04 -11.13 5.89
C VAL A 294 -12.77 -11.56 7.14
N LYS A 295 -12.43 -12.74 7.68
CA LYS A 295 -13.01 -13.22 8.94
C LYS A 295 -12.00 -13.05 10.07
N ASP A 296 -12.34 -12.30 11.10
CA ASP A 296 -11.65 -12.31 12.40
C ASP A 296 -11.99 -13.64 13.10
N LEU A 297 -11.00 -14.50 13.27
CA LEU A 297 -11.12 -15.82 13.90
C LEU A 297 -11.27 -15.74 15.42
N VAL A 298 -10.83 -14.64 16.04
CA VAL A 298 -10.94 -14.41 17.50
C VAL A 298 -12.39 -14.08 17.87
N THR A 299 -13.04 -13.22 17.08
CA THR A 299 -14.43 -12.77 17.34
C THR A 299 -15.49 -13.54 16.56
N GLY A 300 -15.10 -14.16 15.44
CA GLY A 300 -15.99 -14.80 14.48
C GLY A 300 -16.67 -13.84 13.51
N HIS A 301 -16.43 -12.52 13.62
CA HIS A 301 -17.01 -11.50 12.74
C HIS A 301 -16.41 -11.56 11.33
N ILE A 302 -17.23 -11.15 10.35
CA ILE A 302 -16.81 -10.98 8.97
C ILE A 302 -16.84 -9.49 8.65
N GLU A 303 -15.77 -9.03 8.04
CA GLU A 303 -15.54 -7.64 7.65
C GLU A 303 -15.41 -7.58 6.14
N ILE A 304 -15.89 -6.50 5.53
CA ILE A 304 -15.47 -6.16 4.17
C ILE A 304 -14.27 -5.23 4.30
N SER A 305 -13.19 -5.59 3.62
CA SER A 305 -11.90 -4.90 3.73
C SER A 305 -11.46 -4.25 2.42
N SER A 306 -10.57 -3.27 2.56
CA SER A 306 -9.77 -2.73 1.46
C SER A 306 -8.43 -3.46 1.39
N GLN A 307 -8.03 -3.89 0.19
CA GLN A 307 -6.82 -4.68 -0.01
C GLN A 307 -6.01 -4.14 -1.19
N ASN A 308 -4.70 -4.08 -0.98
CA ASN A 308 -3.70 -3.72 -1.97
C ASN A 308 -2.38 -4.44 -1.67
N HIS A 309 -2.28 -5.72 -2.04
CA HIS A 309 -1.03 -6.47 -1.89
C HIS A 309 -0.85 -7.58 -2.92
N GLY A 310 0.39 -7.70 -3.40
CA GLY A 310 0.81 -8.75 -4.33
C GLY A 310 1.48 -9.96 -3.68
N PHE A 311 1.75 -9.92 -2.38
CA PHE A 311 2.47 -10.95 -1.61
C PHE A 311 1.63 -11.40 -0.41
N CYS A 312 1.86 -12.64 0.03
CA CYS A 312 1.22 -13.23 1.21
C CYS A 312 2.28 -13.85 2.12
N VAL A 313 2.06 -13.74 3.43
CA VAL A 313 2.90 -14.34 4.46
C VAL A 313 2.55 -15.83 4.61
N ASP A 314 3.58 -16.65 4.79
CA ASP A 314 3.48 -18.01 5.32
C ASP A 314 4.10 -18.03 6.72
N ILE A 315 3.26 -18.25 7.74
CA ILE A 315 3.63 -18.23 9.15
C ILE A 315 3.10 -19.44 9.93
N GLU A 316 2.42 -20.39 9.26
CA GLU A 316 1.72 -21.48 9.95
C GLU A 316 2.66 -22.38 10.77
N SER A 317 3.92 -22.49 10.32
CA SER A 317 4.96 -23.28 10.98
C SER A 317 5.68 -22.54 12.11
N VAL A 318 5.41 -21.23 12.31
CA VAL A 318 6.12 -20.41 13.29
C VAL A 318 5.53 -20.62 14.69
N PRO A 319 6.35 -20.97 15.70
CA PRO A 319 5.87 -21.14 17.08
C PRO A 319 5.39 -19.80 17.66
N ASP A 320 4.52 -19.89 18.67
CA ASP A 320 4.01 -18.73 19.44
C ASP A 320 3.27 -17.65 18.63
N VAL A 321 2.88 -17.97 17.39
CA VAL A 321 1.97 -17.15 16.57
C VAL A 321 0.59 -17.80 16.54
N GLU A 322 -0.45 -16.97 16.54
CA GLU A 322 -1.83 -17.36 16.28
C GLU A 322 -2.37 -16.62 15.05
N ILE A 323 -3.05 -17.36 14.17
CA ILE A 323 -3.75 -16.77 13.03
C ILE A 323 -5.01 -16.09 13.56
N THR A 324 -5.16 -14.81 13.25
CA THR A 324 -6.30 -14.01 13.70
C THR A 324 -7.28 -13.69 12.59
N HIS A 325 -6.82 -13.65 11.32
CA HIS A 325 -7.70 -13.33 10.19
C HIS A 325 -7.41 -14.21 8.98
N VAL A 326 -8.47 -14.52 8.23
CA VAL A 326 -8.39 -15.29 6.98
C VAL A 326 -9.25 -14.66 5.89
N ASN A 327 -8.77 -14.68 4.65
CA ASN A 327 -9.52 -14.25 3.47
C ASN A 327 -10.58 -15.31 3.12
N LEU A 328 -11.85 -14.92 3.02
CA LEU A 328 -12.92 -15.87 2.72
C LEU A 328 -13.04 -16.24 1.23
N ASN A 329 -12.36 -15.52 0.33
CA ASN A 329 -12.36 -15.86 -1.10
C ASN A 329 -11.38 -16.99 -1.45
N ASP A 330 -10.22 -17.04 -0.80
CA ASP A 330 -9.14 -17.98 -1.16
C ASP A 330 -8.39 -18.62 0.03
N GLY A 331 -8.76 -18.30 1.26
CA GLY A 331 -8.19 -18.91 2.47
C GLY A 331 -6.80 -18.38 2.85
N THR A 332 -6.30 -17.33 2.19
CA THR A 332 -5.00 -16.74 2.51
C THR A 332 -4.98 -16.03 3.87
N LEU A 333 -3.78 -15.88 4.43
CA LEU A 333 -3.56 -15.26 5.73
C LEU A 333 -3.81 -13.74 5.67
N GLU A 334 -4.68 -13.25 6.55
CA GLU A 334 -5.04 -11.82 6.60
C GLU A 334 -4.60 -11.13 7.89
N GLY A 335 -4.11 -11.89 8.86
CA GLY A 335 -3.62 -11.34 10.11
C GLY A 335 -3.22 -12.39 11.12
N PHE A 336 -2.32 -12.01 12.00
CA PHE A 336 -1.82 -12.85 13.09
C PHE A 336 -1.52 -12.01 14.33
N ALA A 337 -1.37 -12.69 15.46
CA ALA A 337 -0.88 -12.12 16.71
C ALA A 337 0.15 -13.05 17.34
N HIS A 338 1.00 -12.51 18.23
CA HIS A 338 1.89 -13.34 19.03
C HIS A 338 1.21 -13.70 20.35
N LYS A 339 1.35 -14.96 20.79
CA LYS A 339 0.62 -15.50 21.96
C LYS A 339 1.00 -14.84 23.29
N THR A 340 2.26 -14.41 23.43
CA THR A 340 2.80 -13.84 24.67
C THR A 340 3.39 -12.43 24.55
N ARG A 341 3.81 -12.00 23.35
CA ARG A 341 4.42 -10.69 23.11
C ARG A 341 3.36 -9.75 22.53
N PRO A 342 3.41 -8.44 22.82
CA PRO A 342 2.44 -7.46 22.32
C PRO A 342 2.66 -7.19 20.82
N ILE A 343 2.31 -8.17 19.98
CA ILE A 343 2.47 -8.10 18.52
C ILE A 343 1.15 -8.44 17.86
N LEU A 344 0.69 -7.56 16.96
CA LEU A 344 -0.48 -7.79 16.12
C LEU A 344 -0.22 -7.31 14.69
N ALA A 345 -0.77 -7.99 13.68
CA ALA A 345 -0.58 -7.60 12.30
C ALA A 345 -1.79 -7.95 11.43
N VAL A 346 -2.08 -7.13 10.43
CA VAL A 346 -3.11 -7.40 9.42
C VAL A 346 -2.60 -7.11 8.00
N GLN A 347 -3.01 -7.93 7.04
CA GLN A 347 -2.58 -7.84 5.65
C GLN A 347 -3.40 -6.83 4.85
N HIS A 348 -4.71 -6.74 5.11
CA HIS A 348 -5.60 -5.73 4.56
C HIS A 348 -5.35 -4.34 5.19
N HIS A 349 -6.03 -3.32 4.65
CA HIS A 349 -5.88 -1.92 5.03
C HIS A 349 -7.02 -1.46 5.93
N PRO A 350 -6.90 -1.54 7.27
CA PRO A 350 -7.93 -1.09 8.20
C PRO A 350 -8.16 0.42 8.15
N GLU A 351 -7.22 1.20 7.61
CA GLU A 351 -7.41 2.62 7.33
C GLU A 351 -8.33 2.86 6.12
N ALA A 352 -8.54 1.86 5.27
CA ALA A 352 -9.25 2.01 4.00
C ALA A 352 -8.66 3.15 3.17
N SER A 353 -9.45 4.14 2.74
CA SER A 353 -9.01 5.20 1.83
C SER A 353 -8.29 4.65 0.58
N PRO A 354 -9.05 4.03 -0.34
CA PRO A 354 -10.51 3.93 -0.32
C PRO A 354 -11.01 2.64 0.34
N GLY A 355 -12.32 2.54 0.54
CA GLY A 355 -13.00 1.31 0.91
C GLY A 355 -13.77 1.36 2.23
N PRO A 356 -14.29 0.19 2.65
CA PRO A 356 -15.12 0.05 3.85
C PRO A 356 -14.33 0.30 5.13
N THR A 357 -15.03 0.68 6.19
CA THR A 357 -14.43 1.08 7.47
C THR A 357 -14.51 0.00 8.55
N ASP A 358 -14.90 -1.22 8.16
CA ASP A 358 -15.25 -2.33 9.04
C ASP A 358 -14.08 -2.74 9.95
N SER A 359 -12.85 -2.70 9.41
CA SER A 359 -11.62 -3.09 10.10
C SER A 359 -10.98 -2.00 10.96
N ARG A 360 -11.59 -0.81 11.08
CA ARG A 360 -11.02 0.34 11.82
C ARG A 360 -10.77 0.07 13.31
N TYR A 361 -11.42 -0.93 13.89
CA TYR A 361 -11.15 -1.33 15.28
C TYR A 361 -9.68 -1.74 15.50
N PHE A 362 -8.94 -2.12 14.46
CA PHE A 362 -7.53 -2.51 14.53
C PHE A 362 -6.69 -1.46 15.26
N PHE A 363 -6.92 -0.17 14.97
CA PHE A 363 -6.21 0.94 15.63
C PHE A 363 -6.51 1.01 17.13
N ALA A 364 -7.79 0.84 17.50
CA ALA A 364 -8.20 0.79 18.91
C ALA A 364 -7.66 -0.45 19.64
N ARG A 365 -7.61 -1.60 18.95
CA ARG A 365 -7.02 -2.85 19.45
C ARG A 365 -5.52 -2.66 19.73
N PHE A 366 -4.78 -2.04 18.80
CA PHE A 366 -3.38 -1.70 19.00
C PHE A 366 -3.18 -0.72 20.17
N ARG A 367 -4.00 0.33 20.24
CA ARG A 367 -3.98 1.28 21.37
C ARG A 367 -4.20 0.61 22.73
N GLY A 368 -5.15 -0.34 22.79
CA GLY A 368 -5.43 -1.16 23.97
C GLY A 368 -4.23 -2.02 24.37
N MET A 369 -3.60 -2.70 23.41
CA MET A 369 -2.39 -3.49 23.63
C MET A 369 -1.22 -2.64 24.15
N VAL A 370 -1.01 -1.44 23.59
CA VAL A 370 0.00 -0.51 24.10
C VAL A 370 -0.30 -0.13 25.54
N ARG A 371 -1.55 0.20 25.86
CA ARG A 371 -1.97 0.54 27.23
C ARG A 371 -1.68 -0.58 28.23
N GLU A 372 -1.93 -1.82 27.85
CA GLU A 372 -1.66 -2.99 28.70
C GLU A 372 -0.15 -3.19 28.93
N ALA A 373 0.67 -2.94 27.91
CA ALA A 373 2.11 -3.13 28.00
C ALA A 373 2.86 -1.99 28.73
N VAL A 374 2.43 -0.72 28.56
CA VAL A 374 3.17 0.45 29.06
C VAL A 374 2.40 1.29 30.08
N GLY A 375 1.13 0.96 30.37
CA GLY A 375 0.30 1.62 31.36
C GLY A 375 -0.27 2.98 30.95
N ARG A 376 -0.16 3.36 29.67
CA ARG A 376 -0.65 4.65 29.15
C ARG A 376 -1.64 4.49 28.03
#